data_AF-A0A2E6TWM5-F1
#
_entry.id   AF-A0A2E6TWM5-F1
#
_cell.length_a   1.000
_cell.length_b   1.000
_cell.length_c   1.000
_cell.angle_alpha   90.00
_cell.angle_beta   90.00
_cell.angle_gamma   90.00
#
_symmetry.space_group_name_H-M   'P 1'
#
loop_
_entity.id
_entity.type
_entity.pdbx_description
1 polymer ?
#
loop_
_entity_poly.entity_id
_entity_poly.type
_entity_poly.pdbx_seq_one_letter_code
_entity_poly.pdbx_strand_id
1 'polypeptide(L)' 'MNGTTGVKLWEFETGESVTSSPAIGSDGTVYVGSNDKKLYAIKTDSKGLAKSPWPMCGRNAQHTGRAPKK' A
#
# COMPACT_ATOMS: atom_id res chain seq x y z
N MET A 1 6.30 -5.59 -5.52
CA MET A 1 6.85 -6.87 -6.01
C MET A 1 5.69 -7.76 -6.45
N ASN A 2 5.92 -8.66 -7.40
CA ASN A 2 4.97 -9.70 -7.77
C ASN A 2 4.82 -10.67 -6.58
N GLY A 3 3.59 -10.88 -6.11
CA GLY A 3 3.33 -11.69 -4.91
C GLY A 3 3.64 -13.19 -5.05
N THR A 4 3.89 -13.67 -6.27
CA THR A 4 4.22 -15.09 -6.55
C THR A 4 5.70 -15.26 -6.88
N THR A 5 6.27 -14.35 -7.67
CA THR A 5 7.64 -14.49 -8.18
C THR A 5 8.67 -13.63 -7.45
N GLY A 6 8.25 -12.72 -6.57
CA GLY A 6 9.15 -11.78 -5.87
C GLY A 6 9.76 -10.70 -6.77
N VAL A 7 9.46 -10.71 -8.07
CA VAL A 7 10.03 -9.77 -9.04
C VAL A 7 9.55 -8.34 -8.79
N LYS A 8 10.44 -7.35 -8.88
CA LYS A 8 10.10 -5.94 -8.79
C LYS A 8 9.21 -5.54 -9.97
N LEU A 9 8.05 -4.95 -9.71
CA LEU A 9 7.10 -4.53 -10.75
C LEU A 9 7.35 -3.10 -11.21
N TRP A 10 7.75 -2.23 -10.29
CA TRP A 10 8.05 -0.83 -10.53
C TRP A 10 8.97 -0.32 -9.42
N GLU A 11 9.57 0.83 -9.67
CA GLU A 11 10.39 1.59 -8.73
C GLU A 11 10.14 3.07 -8.96
N PHE A 12 10.23 3.85 -7.88
CA PHE A 12 10.08 5.29 -7.91
C PHE A 12 11.12 5.91 -6.98
N GLU A 13 11.88 6.86 -7.47
CA GLU A 13 12.92 7.54 -6.70
C GLU A 13 12.33 8.75 -5.97
N THR A 14 12.51 8.80 -4.66
CA THR A 14 12.18 9.96 -3.81
C THR A 14 13.43 10.78 -3.54
N GLY A 15 13.27 12.08 -3.24
CA GLY A 15 14.42 12.96 -3.04
C GLY A 15 15.18 12.69 -1.74
N GLU A 16 14.52 12.07 -0.76
CA GLU A 16 15.07 11.72 0.55
C GLU A 16 14.51 10.38 1.03
N SER A 17 14.96 9.93 2.22
CA SER A 17 14.51 8.69 2.82
C SER A 17 13.00 8.67 3.11
N VAL A 18 12.35 7.58 2.71
CA VAL A 18 10.94 7.30 3.02
C VAL A 18 10.87 6.52 4.33
N THR A 19 10.43 7.18 5.39
CA THR A 19 10.24 6.57 6.73
C THR A 19 8.76 6.34 7.07
N SER A 20 7.85 6.68 6.17
CA SER A 20 6.40 6.59 6.37
C SER A 20 5.83 5.23 5.97
N SER A 21 4.68 4.87 6.57
CA SER A 21 3.89 3.72 6.12
C SER A 21 3.08 4.10 4.87
N PRO A 22 3.16 3.34 3.76
CA PRO A 22 2.40 3.63 2.55
C PRO A 22 0.90 3.34 2.74
N ALA A 23 0.03 4.14 2.13
CA ALA A 23 -1.41 3.93 2.10
C ALA A 23 -1.90 3.73 0.66
N ILE A 24 -2.84 2.81 0.44
CA ILE A 24 -3.42 2.53 -0.89
C ILE A 24 -4.86 3.00 -0.90
N GLY A 25 -5.19 3.94 -1.78
CA GLY A 25 -6.56 4.39 -2.02
C GLY A 25 -7.41 3.33 -2.72
N SER A 26 -8.74 3.47 -2.65
CA SER A 26 -9.67 2.58 -3.35
C SER A 26 -9.53 2.61 -4.87
N ASP A 27 -8.90 3.66 -5.39
CA ASP A 27 -8.57 3.89 -6.80
C ASP A 27 -7.24 3.26 -7.24
N GLY A 28 -6.49 2.64 -6.32
CA GLY A 28 -5.17 2.05 -6.59
C GLY A 28 -4.01 3.06 -6.53
N THR A 29 -4.26 4.29 -6.08
CA THR A 29 -3.21 5.29 -5.85
C THR A 29 -2.47 4.99 -4.55
N VAL A 30 -1.15 4.93 -4.63
CA VAL A 30 -0.27 4.73 -3.48
C VAL A 30 0.22 6.08 -2.97
N TYR A 31 -0.02 6.35 -1.69
CA TYR A 31 0.41 7.56 -1.01
C TYR A 31 1.61 7.28 -0.13
N VAL A 32 2.67 8.08 -0.28
CA VAL A 32 3.94 7.93 0.44
C VAL A 32 4.45 9.29 0.89
N GLY A 33 4.75 9.44 2.17
CA GLY A 33 5.44 10.62 2.71
C GLY A 33 6.95 10.42 2.71
N SER A 34 7.69 11.42 2.24
CA SER A 34 9.15 11.43 2.22
C SER A 34 9.69 12.52 3.17
N ASN A 35 10.92 12.33 3.67
CA ASN A 35 11.60 13.31 4.51
C ASN A 35 11.98 14.61 3.78
N ASP A 36 11.83 14.64 2.45
CA ASP A 36 11.95 15.85 1.60
C ASP A 36 10.78 16.85 1.79
N LYS A 37 9.90 16.59 2.75
CA LYS A 37 8.71 17.38 3.08
C LYS A 37 7.64 17.36 1.97
N LYS A 38 7.64 16.33 1.10
CA LYS A 38 6.63 16.11 0.07
C LYS A 38 5.82 14.84 0.34
N LEU A 39 4.56 14.89 -0.10
CA LEU A 39 3.68 13.74 -0.18
C LEU A 39 3.57 13.33 -1.65
N TYR A 40 3.91 12.08 -1.94
CA TYR A 40 3.86 11.49 -3.27
C TYR A 40 2.56 10.71 -3.44
N ALA A 41 1.87 10.94 -4.55
CA ALA A 41 0.71 10.18 -4.99
C ALA A 41 1.07 9.44 -6.28
N ILE A 42 1.32 8.15 -6.17
CA ILE A 42 1.76 7.30 -7.28
C ILE A 42 0.56 6.54 -7.78
N LYS A 43 0.05 6.93 -8.96
CA LYS A 43 -0.99 6.16 -9.63
C LYS A 43 -0.38 4.88 -10.18
N THR A 44 -0.91 3.73 -9.74
CA THR A 44 -0.47 2.43 -10.24
C THR A 44 -1.61 1.74 -10.97
N ASP A 45 -1.31 0.86 -11.91
CA ASP A 45 -2.32 0.00 -12.56
C ASP A 45 -2.86 -1.10 -11.62
N SER A 46 -2.43 -1.09 -10.35
CA SER A 46 -2.87 -2.04 -9.35
C SER A 46 -4.34 -1.82 -9.05
N LYS A 47 -5.19 -2.78 -9.41
CA LYS A 47 -6.66 -2.72 -9.22
C LYS A 47 -7.12 -2.96 -7.76
N GLY A 48 -6.38 -2.42 -6.78
CA GLY A 48 -6.70 -2.52 -5.35
C GLY A 48 -5.87 -3.56 -4.58
N LEU A 49 -6.34 -3.92 -3.38
CA LEU A 49 -5.67 -4.83 -2.46
C LEU A 49 -5.33 -6.17 -3.14
N ALA A 50 -4.17 -6.73 -2.80
CA ALA A 50 -3.78 -8.05 -3.29
C ALA A 50 -4.87 -9.08 -2.94
N LYS A 51 -5.23 -9.92 -3.92
CA LYS A 51 -6.08 -11.10 -3.71
C LYS A 51 -5.26 -12.20 -3.04
N SER A 52 -4.71 -11.93 -1.86
CA SER A 52 -3.93 -12.88 -1.07
C SER A 52 -4.66 -13.19 0.25
N PRO A 53 -4.34 -14.35 0.89
CA PRO A 53 -4.86 -14.69 2.22
C PRO A 53 -4.53 -13.66 3.31
N TRP A 54 -3.58 -12.76 3.03
CA TRP A 54 -3.14 -11.67 3.89
C TRP A 54 -3.15 -10.33 3.15
N PRO A 55 -4.25 -9.56 3.20
CA PRO A 55 -4.23 -8.16 2.81
C PRO A 55 -4.02 -7.22 4.01
N MET A 56 -4.28 -7.67 5.26
CA MET A 56 -4.07 -6.92 6.52
C MET A 56 -4.34 -7.82 7.74
N CYS A 57 -3.74 -7.54 8.90
CA CYS A 57 -4.15 -8.18 10.17
C CYS A 57 -5.64 -7.86 10.45
N GLY A 58 -6.51 -8.86 10.42
CA GLY A 58 -7.94 -8.70 10.71
C GLY A 58 -8.88 -8.57 9.51
N ARG A 59 -8.39 -8.63 8.25
CA ARG A 59 -9.22 -8.58 7.02
C ARG A 59 -10.23 -7.41 6.97
N ASN A 60 -9.88 -6.23 7.48
CA ASN A 60 -10.77 -5.07 7.54
C ASN A 60 -10.13 -3.83 6.86
N ALA A 61 -10.73 -3.35 5.76
CA ALA A 61 -10.29 -2.09 5.12
C ALA A 61 -10.57 -0.83 5.96
N GLN A 62 -11.21 -0.99 7.13
CA GLN A 62 -11.68 0.11 7.99
C GLN A 62 -10.80 0.39 9.22
N HIS A 63 -9.73 -0.39 9.47
CA HIS A 63 -8.89 -0.26 10.68
C HIS A 63 -9.68 -0.31 12.01
N THR A 64 -10.92 -0.79 12.01
CA THR A 64 -11.70 -0.99 13.23
C THR A 64 -11.37 -2.39 13.71
N GLY A 65 -10.56 -2.57 14.75
CA GLY A 65 -10.14 -3.88 15.30
C GLY A 65 -11.27 -4.78 15.84
N ARG A 66 -12.39 -4.87 15.12
CA ARG A 66 -13.60 -5.60 15.45
C ARG A 66 -13.62 -6.85 14.57
N ALA A 67 -13.45 -8.00 15.21
CA ALA A 67 -13.74 -9.27 14.58
C ALA A 67 -15.24 -9.36 14.24
N PRO A 68 -15.62 -9.97 13.09
CA PRO A 68 -17.02 -10.27 12.83
C PRO A 68 -17.53 -11.25 13.90
N LYS A 69 -18.69 -10.94 14.50
CA LYS A 69 -19.34 -11.86 15.44
C LYS A 69 -19.88 -13.07 14.67
N LYS A 70 -19.68 -14.26 15.25
CA LYS A 70 -20.19 -15.56 14.77
C LYS A 70 -21.70 -15.53 14.53
#